data_AF-A0A537P140-F1
#
_entry.id   AF-A0A537P140-F1
#
_cell.length_a   1.000
_cell.length_b   1.000
_cell.length_c   1.000
_cell.angle_alpha   90.00
_cell.angle_beta   90.00
_cell.angle_gamma   90.00
#
_symmetry.space_group_name_H-M   'P 1'
#
loop_
_entity.id
_entity.type
_entity.pdbx_description
1 polymer ?
#
loop_
_entity_poly.entity_id
_entity_poly.type
_entity_poly.pdbx_seq_one_letter_code
_entity_poly.pdbx_strand_id
1 'polypeptide(L)'
;ALWLPLKLGLAGAAKEIDKIENPTWETLGQNPTMVAAWEKLGHTPQTAHDIIQNHFHYNIDWLTLILMAAVLIGYFFFLFRASDSEYREVIAEKFGDRK
;
A
#
# COMPACT_ATOMS: atom_id res chain seq x y z
N ALA A 1 -13.18 -11.46 -12.21
CA ALA A 1 -12.78 -10.81 -10.93
C ALA A 1 -11.37 -10.22 -10.99
N LEU A 2 -10.35 -10.95 -11.47
CA LEU A 2 -8.92 -10.54 -11.37
C LEU A 2 -8.54 -9.19 -12.04
N TRP A 3 -9.28 -8.74 -13.06
CA TRP A 3 -8.96 -7.52 -13.82
C TRP A 3 -9.62 -6.25 -13.30
N LEU A 4 -10.57 -6.35 -12.35
CA LEU A 4 -11.31 -5.19 -11.85
C LEU A 4 -10.40 -4.18 -11.13
N PRO A 5 -9.46 -4.59 -10.26
CA PRO A 5 -8.54 -3.65 -9.62
C PRO A 5 -7.62 -2.93 -10.62
N LEU A 6 -7.16 -3.63 -11.66
CA LEU A 6 -6.34 -3.03 -12.73
C LEU A 6 -7.13 -1.98 -13.52
N LYS A 7 -8.38 -2.27 -13.89
CA LYS A 7 -9.23 -1.32 -14.62
C LYS A 7 -9.59 -0.07 -13.81
N LEU A 8 -9.69 -0.20 -12.49
CA LEU A 8 -9.98 0.90 -11.58
C LEU A 8 -8.73 1.68 -11.17
N GLY A 9 -7.53 1.33 -11.68
CA GLY A 9 -6.28 1.97 -11.28
C GLY A 9 -5.87 1.68 -9.83
N LEU A 10 -6.51 0.69 -9.19
CA LEU A 10 -6.24 0.27 -7.80
C LEU A 10 -5.07 -0.73 -7.72
N ALA A 11 -4.60 -1.23 -8.85
CA ALA A 11 -3.46 -2.14 -8.93
C ALA A 11 -2.24 -1.40 -9.48
N GLY A 12 -1.37 -0.96 -8.57
CA GLY A 12 -0.10 -0.30 -8.86
C GLY A 12 0.37 0.51 -7.66
N ALA A 13 1.66 0.47 -7.34
CA ALA A 13 2.25 1.46 -6.44
C ALA A 13 2.41 2.77 -7.23
N ALA A 14 1.74 3.84 -6.81
CA ALA A 14 1.93 5.15 -7.40
C ALA A 14 3.42 5.54 -7.21
N LYS A 15 4.14 5.67 -8.31
CA LYS A 15 5.44 6.35 -8.31
C LYS A 15 5.13 7.82 -8.52
N GLU A 16 5.31 8.60 -7.47
CA GLU A 16 5.18 10.05 -7.55
C GLU A 16 6.57 10.68 -7.63
N ILE A 17 6.72 11.69 -8.48
CA ILE A 17 7.94 12.49 -8.56
C ILE A 17 7.69 13.73 -7.73
N ASP A 18 8.44 13.88 -6.63
CA ASP A 18 8.42 15.10 -5.85
C ASP A 18 9.20 16.17 -6.61
N LYS A 19 8.48 17.09 -7.25
CA LYS A 19 9.08 18.17 -8.02
C LYS A 19 9.82 19.13 -7.09
N ILE A 20 11.13 19.24 -7.26
CA ILE A 20 11.98 20.19 -6.55
C ILE A 20 12.36 21.31 -7.54
N GLU A 21 11.95 22.54 -7.24
CA GLU A 21 12.36 23.69 -8.06
C GLU A 21 13.84 23.98 -7.87
N ASN A 22 14.58 24.09 -8.99
CA ASN A 22 16.04 24.29 -9.00
C ASN A 22 16.80 23.24 -8.18
N PRO A 23 16.75 21.95 -8.56
CA PRO A 23 17.40 20.90 -7.79
C PRO A 23 18.91 21.13 -7.74
N THR A 24 19.48 20.97 -6.56
CA THR A 24 20.93 20.84 -6.31
C THR A 24 21.24 19.43 -5.82
N TRP A 25 22.51 19.01 -5.89
CA TRP A 25 22.91 17.68 -5.40
C TRP A 25 22.54 17.45 -3.94
N GLU A 26 22.64 18.50 -3.12
CA GLU A 26 22.29 18.49 -1.70
C GLU A 26 20.79 18.28 -1.51
N THR A 27 19.94 19.01 -2.26
CA THR A 27 18.47 18.85 -2.19
C THR A 27 18.00 17.48 -2.67
N LEU A 28 18.78 16.84 -3.56
CA LEU A 28 18.53 15.47 -4.04
C LEU A 28 19.11 14.41 -3.09
N GLY A 29 19.65 14.81 -1.93
CA GLY A 29 20.22 13.89 -0.93
C GLY A 29 21.47 13.15 -1.41
N GLN A 30 22.17 13.64 -2.43
CA GLN A 30 23.34 12.98 -2.99
C GLN A 30 24.60 13.37 -2.21
N ASN A 31 25.43 12.39 -1.86
CA ASN A 31 26.76 12.62 -1.28
C ASN A 31 27.85 12.71 -2.37
N PRO A 32 29.09 13.13 -2.05
CA PRO A 32 30.13 13.34 -3.06
C PRO A 32 30.44 12.12 -3.94
N THR A 33 30.36 10.91 -3.39
CA THR A 33 30.58 9.67 -4.14
C THR A 33 29.46 9.42 -5.16
N MET A 34 28.20 9.69 -4.77
CA MET A 34 27.04 9.56 -5.66
C MET A 34 27.07 10.62 -6.77
N VAL A 35 27.39 11.87 -6.42
CA VAL A 35 27.54 12.97 -7.38
C VAL A 35 28.56 12.61 -8.46
N ALA A 36 29.72 12.11 -8.08
CA ALA A 36 30.76 11.70 -9.03
C ALA A 36 30.29 10.59 -9.99
N ALA A 37 29.36 9.72 -9.57
CA ALA A 37 28.78 8.70 -10.45
C ALA A 37 27.80 9.32 -11.46
N TRP A 38 26.94 10.24 -11.01
CA TRP A 38 26.01 10.95 -11.89
C TRP A 38 26.72 11.82 -12.92
N GLU A 39 27.76 12.53 -12.51
CA GLU A 39 28.57 13.36 -13.41
C GLU A 39 29.30 12.53 -14.47
N LYS A 40 29.79 11.33 -14.12
CA LYS A 40 30.36 10.38 -15.09
C LYS A 40 29.35 9.89 -16.12
N LEU A 41 28.08 9.79 -15.73
CA LEU A 41 26.98 9.48 -16.63
C LEU A 41 26.51 10.69 -17.43
N GLY A 42 27.10 11.87 -17.24
CA GLY A 42 26.77 13.11 -17.93
C GLY A 42 25.53 13.82 -17.39
N HIS A 43 25.10 13.50 -16.16
CA HIS A 43 23.92 14.11 -15.54
C HIS A 43 24.27 15.32 -14.68
N THR A 44 23.45 16.37 -14.80
CA THR A 44 23.36 17.48 -13.84
C THR A 44 22.24 17.22 -12.84
N PRO A 45 22.15 17.95 -11.72
CA PRO A 45 21.03 17.84 -10.79
C PRO A 45 19.66 17.94 -11.47
N GLN A 46 19.53 18.80 -12.49
CA GLN A 46 18.28 19.01 -13.22
C GLN A 46 17.89 17.78 -14.03
N THR A 47 18.86 17.15 -14.69
CA THR A 47 18.61 15.96 -15.51
C THR A 47 18.49 14.68 -14.68
N ALA A 48 19.11 14.64 -13.50
CA ALA A 48 19.07 13.50 -12.59
C ALA A 48 17.81 13.51 -11.69
N HIS A 49 17.17 14.66 -11.51
CA HIS A 49 16.06 14.86 -10.58
C HIS A 49 14.98 13.79 -10.71
N ASP A 50 14.36 13.66 -11.89
CA ASP A 50 13.29 12.69 -12.11
C ASP A 50 13.77 11.25 -11.96
N ILE A 51 15.04 10.96 -12.30
CA ILE A 51 15.61 9.62 -12.18
C ILE A 51 15.75 9.23 -10.70
N ILE A 52 16.25 10.16 -9.88
CA ILE A 52 16.44 9.98 -8.44
C ILE A 52 15.08 9.94 -7.71
N GLN A 53 14.16 10.82 -8.09
CA GLN A 53 12.84 10.94 -7.46
C GLN A 53 11.88 9.82 -7.85
N ASN A 54 12.12 9.09 -8.95
CA ASN A 54 11.31 7.94 -9.37
C ASN A 54 11.56 6.67 -8.51
N HIS A 55 11.52 6.84 -7.19
CA HIS A 55 11.59 5.78 -6.19
C HIS A 55 10.19 5.51 -5.61
N PHE A 56 10.08 4.43 -4.83
CA PHE A 56 8.84 4.14 -4.11
C PHE A 56 8.73 5.02 -2.88
N HIS A 57 7.65 5.78 -2.78
CA HIS A 57 7.29 6.51 -1.57
C HIS A 57 6.75 5.53 -0.53
N TYR A 58 7.56 5.21 0.48
CA TYR A 58 7.15 4.34 1.60
C TYR A 58 6.35 5.12 2.66
N ASN A 59 5.36 5.88 2.20
CA ASN A 59 4.45 6.60 3.07
C ASN A 59 3.24 5.72 3.37
N ILE A 60 2.89 5.61 4.66
CA ILE A 60 1.69 4.87 5.09
C ILE A 60 0.51 5.84 5.06
N ASP A 61 -0.44 5.58 4.16
CA ASP A 61 -1.76 6.20 4.23
C ASP A 61 -2.56 5.58 5.38
N TRP A 62 -2.47 6.24 6.55
CA TRP A 62 -3.13 5.80 7.77
C TRP A 62 -4.65 5.76 7.64
N LEU A 63 -5.27 6.66 6.87
CA LEU A 63 -6.72 6.69 6.71
C LEU A 63 -7.19 5.44 5.95
N THR A 64 -6.57 5.16 4.80
CA THR A 64 -6.89 3.97 4.01
C THR A 64 -6.61 2.69 4.79
N LEU A 65 -5.49 2.64 5.53
CA LEU A 65 -5.14 1.49 6.36
C LEU A 65 -6.20 1.23 7.45
N ILE A 66 -6.64 2.28 8.16
CA ILE A 66 -7.68 2.18 9.19
C ILE A 66 -9.02 1.77 8.58
N LEU A 67 -9.40 2.33 7.43
CA LEU A 67 -10.63 1.96 6.74
C LEU A 67 -10.62 0.49 6.33
N MET A 68 -9.53 0.00 5.74
CA MET A 68 -9.37 -1.41 5.41
C MET A 68 -9.49 -2.30 6.65
N ALA A 69 -8.80 -1.93 7.74
CA ALA A 69 -8.88 -2.67 9.00
C ALA A 69 -10.32 -2.69 9.55
N ALA A 70 -11.02 -1.56 9.53
CA ALA A 70 -12.41 -1.45 9.98
C ALA A 70 -13.36 -2.33 9.13
N VAL A 71 -13.18 -2.37 7.82
CA VAL A 71 -13.96 -3.23 6.92
C VAL A 71 -13.74 -4.71 7.25
N LEU A 72 -12.49 -5.13 7.45
CA LEU A 72 -12.17 -6.52 7.81
C LEU A 72 -12.77 -6.89 9.17
N ILE A 73 -12.59 -6.04 10.18
CA ILE A 73 -13.16 -6.25 11.52
C ILE A 73 -14.69 -6.31 11.45
N GLY A 74 -15.32 -5.37 10.75
CA GLY A 74 -16.76 -5.31 10.58
C GLY A 74 -17.33 -6.55 9.88
N TYR A 75 -16.64 -7.04 8.85
CA TYR A 75 -17.00 -8.28 8.16
C TYR A 75 -16.98 -9.48 9.12
N PHE A 76 -15.89 -9.70 9.87
CA PHE A 76 -15.81 -10.82 10.80
C PHE A 76 -16.79 -10.70 11.96
N PHE A 77 -17.00 -9.49 12.49
CA PHE A 77 -18.00 -9.23 13.51
C PHE A 77 -19.40 -9.62 13.03
N PHE A 78 -19.78 -9.18 11.82
CA PHE A 78 -21.04 -9.57 11.20
C PHE A 78 -21.13 -11.08 10.96
N LEU A 79 -20.06 -11.69 10.42
CA LEU A 79 -20.00 -13.12 10.14
C LEU A 79 -20.26 -13.94 11.41
N PHE A 80 -19.60 -13.62 12.53
CA PHE A 80 -19.80 -14.33 13.79
C PHE A 80 -21.20 -14.06 14.37
N ARG A 81 -21.67 -12.82 14.32
CA ARG A 81 -22.99 -12.46 14.84
C ARG A 81 -24.14 -13.15 14.09
N ALA A 82 -24.03 -13.24 12.77
CA ALA A 82 -25.02 -13.86 11.91
C ALA A 82 -24.97 -15.40 11.97
N SER A 83 -23.77 -15.99 12.16
CA SER A 83 -23.59 -17.44 12.19
C SER A 83 -23.86 -18.09 13.55
N ASP A 84 -24.05 -17.33 14.63
CA ASP A 84 -24.31 -17.87 15.98
C ASP A 84 -25.54 -18.81 16.01
N SER A 85 -26.60 -18.52 15.24
CA SER A 85 -27.79 -19.40 15.17
C SER A 85 -27.48 -20.73 14.49
N GLU A 86 -26.89 -20.67 13.30
CA GLU A 86 -26.53 -21.84 12.48
C GLU A 86 -25.55 -22.76 13.21
N TYR A 87 -24.53 -22.18 13.87
CA TYR A 87 -23.59 -22.96 14.67
C TYR A 87 -24.27 -23.66 15.84
N ARG A 88 -25.21 -23.00 16.52
CA ARG A 88 -25.97 -23.61 17.62
C ARG A 88 -26.92 -24.69 17.14
N GLU A 89 -27.59 -24.51 15.99
CA GLU A 89 -28.47 -25.51 15.40
C GLU A 89 -27.69 -26.74 14.92
N VAL A 90 -26.55 -26.59 14.24
CA VAL A 90 -25.71 -27.73 13.85
C VAL A 90 -25.16 -28.47 15.07
N ILE A 91 -24.76 -27.74 16.12
CA ILE A 91 -24.32 -28.36 17.38
C ILE A 91 -25.50 -29.10 18.04
N ALA A 92 -26.71 -28.54 18.04
CA ALA A 92 -27.89 -29.19 18.57
C ALA A 92 -28.30 -30.41 17.74
N GLU A 93 -28.18 -30.39 16.42
CA GLU A 93 -28.46 -31.54 15.56
C GLU A 93 -27.42 -32.67 15.78
N LYS A 94 -26.14 -32.32 15.91
CA LYS A 94 -25.06 -33.31 16.05
C LYS A 94 -24.86 -33.79 17.49
N PHE A 95 -25.21 -32.98 18.48
CA PHE A 95 -24.87 -33.21 19.89
C PHE A 95 -26.01 -32.94 20.90
N GLY A 96 -27.15 -32.40 20.46
CA GLY A 96 -28.34 -32.22 21.29
C GLY A 96 -29.15 -33.51 21.42
N ASP A 97 -29.38 -33.92 22.67
CA ASP A 97 -30.17 -35.07 23.13
C ASP A 97 -29.80 -36.47 22.61
N ARG A 98 -28.75 -37.03 23.25
CA ARG A 98 -28.83 -38.39 23.80
C ARG A 98 -29.37 -38.31 25.23
N LYS A 99 -30.69 -38.26 25.41
CA LYS A 99 -31.42 -38.78 26.57
C LYS A 99 -32.83 -39.15 26.16
#